data_AF-A0A2U2DGX0-F1
#
_entry.id   AF-A0A2U2DGX0-F1
#
_cell.length_a   1.000
_cell.length_b   1.000
_cell.length_c   1.000
_cell.angle_alpha   90.00
_cell.angle_beta   90.00
_cell.angle_gamma   90.00
#
_symmetry.space_group_name_H-M   'P 1'
#
loop_
_entity.id
_entity.type
_entity.pdbx_description
1 polymer ?
#
loop_
_entity_poly.entity_id
_entity_poly.type
_entity_poly.pdbx_seq_one_letter_code
_entity_poly.pdbx_strand_id
1 'polypeptide(L)'
;MSDEQRGPPKRQKAFDLLASVAIFARKNGIPLNDPTLVDRFMADAGPRLREAIADPVLVHGSRIERMFEATVLSLGRFTLFKSEDVGRVHAAETLRAPDFRIVLDDGPQWLIEVKNHRSEAPSKQEYEMSAKYLASLQSYADAVGTPLKLAIYWSLWRLWTVVSPEHFRTENGGLRVTMQEAMLANEFGRLGEKLIMTKPPLRLVLSAATHLPRSIDDEGLASFVVGSAQFFSRDAELTNAKDRKLAQVLLFYGEWEVEGPIPFMDGNEFGGVEFIASPREPTCPDQGWEGIGTASRIFSSFFADQTVEGDQVIQLDGVAAPDWFAPLASWDFKNSKLPLLLGVVQPSPAGRSDEGQRGEGG
;
A
#
# COMPACT_ATOMS: atom_id res chain seq x y z
N MET A 1 24.86 -23.15 9.47
CA MET A 1 23.64 -22.89 10.26
C MET A 1 24.08 -22.64 11.70
N SER A 2 24.13 -21.38 12.09
CA SER A 2 24.33 -20.97 13.48
C SER A 2 23.00 -20.41 13.96
N ASP A 3 22.39 -21.12 14.90
CA ASP A 3 21.19 -20.71 15.62
C ASP A 3 21.50 -19.42 16.40
N GLU A 4 21.12 -18.28 15.84
CA GLU A 4 21.11 -17.03 16.57
C GLU A 4 19.94 -17.10 17.55
N GLN A 5 20.26 -17.39 18.81
CA GLN A 5 19.33 -17.40 19.93
C GLN A 5 18.59 -16.06 19.98
N ARG A 6 17.38 -16.01 19.44
CA ARG A 6 16.41 -14.94 19.71
C ARG A 6 16.13 -14.95 21.21
N GLY A 7 16.71 -13.99 21.92
CA GLY A 7 16.40 -13.75 23.32
C GLY A 7 14.89 -13.59 23.53
N PRO A 8 14.38 -13.86 24.75
CA PRO A 8 12.94 -13.78 25.03
C PRO A 8 12.42 -12.38 24.67
N PRO A 9 11.21 -12.27 24.09
CA PRO A 9 10.64 -10.99 23.70
C PRO A 9 10.62 -10.05 24.92
N LYS A 10 11.20 -8.86 24.77
CA LYS A 10 11.12 -7.81 25.80
C LYS A 10 9.65 -7.60 26.13
N ARG A 11 9.29 -7.69 27.42
CA ARG A 11 7.93 -7.43 27.91
C ARG A 11 7.48 -6.05 27.44
N GLN A 12 6.60 -6.02 26.45
CA GLN A 12 6.07 -4.78 25.90
C GLN A 12 5.18 -4.14 26.97
N LYS A 13 5.42 -2.86 27.29
CA LYS A 13 4.58 -2.12 28.23
C LYS A 13 3.22 -1.87 27.54
N ALA A 14 2.13 -2.15 28.26
CA ALA A 14 0.77 -2.02 27.73
C ALA A 14 0.25 -0.57 27.84
N PHE A 15 0.94 0.39 27.22
CA PHE A 15 0.62 1.82 27.34
C PHE A 15 -0.78 2.16 26.79
N ASP A 16 -1.14 1.63 25.63
CA ASP A 16 -2.43 1.93 25.00
C ASP A 16 -3.59 1.32 25.81
N LEU A 17 -3.43 0.08 26.27
CA LEU A 17 -4.40 -0.56 27.15
C LEU A 17 -4.56 0.20 28.47
N LEU A 18 -3.45 0.67 29.06
CA LEU A 18 -3.50 1.50 30.26
C LEU A 18 -4.22 2.82 30.00
N ALA A 19 -4.00 3.45 28.84
CA ALA A 19 -4.69 4.68 28.46
C ALA A 19 -6.20 4.45 28.28
N SER A 20 -6.60 3.37 27.61
CA SER A 20 -8.02 2.98 27.46
C SER A 20 -8.69 2.75 28.81
N VAL A 21 -8.03 2.01 29.71
CA VAL A 21 -8.52 1.77 31.08
C VAL A 21 -8.59 3.06 31.87
N ALA A 22 -7.61 3.96 31.76
CA ALA A 22 -7.61 5.23 32.47
C ALA A 22 -8.78 6.15 32.01
N ILE A 23 -9.12 6.15 30.72
CA ILE A 23 -10.27 6.87 30.18
C ILE A 23 -11.57 6.29 30.75
N PHE A 24 -11.73 4.96 30.73
CA PHE A 24 -12.89 4.27 31.30
C PHE A 24 -13.03 4.55 32.81
N ALA A 25 -11.95 4.40 33.56
CA ALA A 25 -11.89 4.62 35.00
C ALA A 25 -12.33 6.05 35.36
N ARG A 26 -11.77 7.05 34.67
CA ARG A 26 -12.14 8.46 34.86
C ARG A 26 -13.62 8.72 34.55
N LYS A 27 -14.13 8.19 33.42
CA LYS A 27 -15.53 8.38 33.00
C LYS A 27 -16.52 7.81 34.04
N ASN A 28 -16.15 6.74 34.72
CA ASN A 28 -17.00 6.03 35.68
C ASN A 28 -16.66 6.34 37.15
N GLY A 29 -15.72 7.25 37.42
CA GLY A 29 -15.31 7.59 38.79
C GLY A 29 -14.64 6.45 39.57
N ILE A 30 -14.00 5.51 38.86
CA ILE A 30 -13.37 4.31 39.45
C ILE A 30 -11.87 4.58 39.66
N PRO A 31 -11.32 4.38 40.86
CA PRO A 31 -9.88 4.45 41.10
C PRO A 31 -9.09 3.37 40.34
N LEU A 32 -7.86 3.68 39.91
CA LEU A 32 -6.99 2.70 39.21
C LEU A 32 -6.58 1.50 40.09
N ASN A 33 -6.66 1.64 41.41
CA ASN A 33 -6.35 0.60 42.38
C ASN A 33 -7.60 -0.17 42.86
N ASP A 34 -8.78 0.10 42.29
CA ASP A 34 -9.99 -0.66 42.60
C ASP A 34 -9.84 -2.10 42.06
N PRO A 35 -9.98 -3.13 42.92
CA PRO A 35 -9.81 -4.53 42.50
C PRO A 35 -10.84 -4.99 41.46
N THR A 36 -11.97 -4.28 41.32
CA THR A 36 -13.05 -4.60 40.37
C THR A 36 -12.91 -3.88 39.03
N LEU A 37 -11.91 -3.00 38.87
CA LEU A 37 -11.74 -2.17 37.68
C LEU A 37 -11.62 -2.99 36.39
N VAL A 38 -10.82 -4.06 36.41
CA VAL A 38 -10.58 -4.91 35.24
C VAL A 38 -11.86 -5.58 34.79
N ASP A 39 -12.60 -6.20 35.71
CA ASP A 39 -13.86 -6.89 35.37
C ASP A 39 -14.90 -5.92 34.81
N ARG A 40 -15.03 -4.73 35.40
CA ARG A 40 -15.93 -3.69 34.92
C ARG A 40 -15.53 -3.16 33.54
N PHE A 41 -14.23 -2.97 33.31
CA PHE A 41 -13.71 -2.56 32.01
C PHE A 41 -14.02 -3.62 30.94
N MET A 42 -13.80 -4.90 31.24
CA MET A 42 -14.09 -5.99 30.31
C MET A 42 -15.59 -6.12 30.01
N ALA A 43 -16.45 -5.88 31.01
CA ALA A 43 -17.90 -5.87 30.84
C ALA A 43 -18.40 -4.72 29.94
N ASP A 44 -17.74 -3.54 29.96
CA ASP A 44 -18.03 -2.41 29.07
C ASP A 44 -17.40 -2.56 27.67
N ALA A 45 -16.11 -2.89 27.64
CA ALA A 45 -15.32 -2.96 26.42
C ALA A 45 -15.72 -4.15 25.54
N GLY A 46 -16.12 -5.28 26.14
CA GLY A 46 -16.49 -6.50 25.41
C GLY A 46 -17.61 -6.29 24.39
N PRO A 47 -18.80 -5.79 24.78
CA PRO A 47 -19.88 -5.48 23.84
C PRO A 47 -19.48 -4.47 22.76
N ARG A 48 -18.82 -3.37 23.15
CA ARG A 48 -18.39 -2.30 22.22
C ARG A 48 -17.39 -2.80 21.19
N LEU A 49 -16.47 -3.69 21.59
CA LEU A 49 -15.52 -4.30 20.69
C LEU A 49 -16.22 -5.22 19.68
N ARG A 50 -17.22 -6.00 20.12
CA ARG A 50 -18.01 -6.83 19.21
C ARG A 50 -18.77 -5.98 18.19
N GLU A 51 -19.36 -4.87 18.63
CA GLU A 51 -20.03 -3.91 17.73
C GLU A 51 -19.04 -3.32 16.73
N ALA A 52 -17.86 -2.89 17.17
CA ALA A 52 -16.83 -2.32 16.30
C ALA A 52 -16.30 -3.33 15.27
N ILE A 53 -16.08 -4.59 15.66
CA ILE A 53 -15.64 -5.66 14.75
C ILE A 53 -16.76 -6.02 13.76
N ALA A 54 -18.02 -5.93 14.18
CA ALA A 54 -19.17 -6.22 13.34
C ALA A 54 -19.52 -5.08 12.37
N ASP A 55 -18.91 -3.90 12.50
CA ASP A 55 -19.10 -2.76 11.60
C ASP A 55 -18.14 -2.86 10.40
N PRO A 56 -18.61 -3.26 9.20
CA PRO A 56 -17.73 -3.43 8.05
C PRO A 56 -17.16 -2.10 7.58
N VAL A 57 -17.89 -0.99 7.74
CA VAL A 57 -17.42 0.34 7.29
C VAL A 57 -16.22 0.77 8.12
N LEU A 58 -16.31 0.59 9.44
CA LEU A 58 -15.20 0.88 10.35
C LEU A 58 -14.00 -0.02 10.07
N VAL A 59 -14.21 -1.34 9.98
CA VAL A 59 -13.14 -2.33 9.75
C VAL A 59 -12.44 -2.08 8.41
N HIS A 60 -13.20 -1.88 7.33
CA HIS A 60 -12.61 -1.57 6.02
C HIS A 60 -11.91 -0.21 6.04
N GLY A 61 -12.48 0.81 6.67
CA GLY A 61 -11.84 2.13 6.82
C GLY A 61 -10.49 2.03 7.51
N SER A 62 -10.44 1.42 8.70
CA SER A 62 -9.21 1.23 9.46
C SER A 62 -8.17 0.40 8.71
N ARG A 63 -8.59 -0.65 8.00
CA ARG A 63 -7.66 -1.43 7.15
C ARG A 63 -7.04 -0.57 6.05
N ILE A 64 -7.82 0.30 5.40
CA ILE A 64 -7.31 1.16 4.33
C ILE A 64 -6.33 2.21 4.86
N GLU A 65 -6.56 2.75 6.06
CA GLU A 65 -5.58 3.60 6.74
C GLU A 65 -4.26 2.86 7.02
N ARG A 66 -4.33 1.65 7.58
CA ARG A 66 -3.12 0.82 7.82
C ARG A 66 -2.41 0.44 6.52
N MET A 67 -3.17 0.19 5.45
CA MET A 67 -2.61 -0.07 4.12
C MET A 67 -1.89 1.17 3.56
N PHE A 68 -2.45 2.37 3.73
CA PHE A 68 -1.79 3.61 3.33
C PHE A 68 -0.47 3.80 4.08
N GLU A 69 -0.49 3.66 5.41
CA GLU A 69 0.71 3.71 6.26
C GLU A 69 1.78 2.72 5.78
N ALA A 70 1.43 1.44 5.67
CA ALA A 70 2.37 0.41 5.22
C ALA A 70 2.87 0.66 3.79
N THR A 71 2.04 1.23 2.91
CA THR A 71 2.45 1.65 1.56
C THR A 71 3.50 2.75 1.62
N VAL A 72 3.25 3.85 2.35
CA VAL A 72 4.19 4.97 2.45
C VAL A 72 5.50 4.53 3.11
N LEU A 73 5.43 3.71 4.16
CA LEU A 73 6.61 3.10 4.77
C LEU A 73 7.41 2.27 3.75
N SER A 74 6.73 1.57 2.84
CA SER A 74 7.37 0.74 1.80
C SER A 74 7.99 1.55 0.66
N LEU A 75 7.39 2.69 0.31
CA LEU A 75 7.93 3.63 -0.68
C LEU A 75 9.17 4.38 -0.13
N GLY A 76 9.19 4.68 1.17
CA GLY A 76 10.38 5.11 1.91
C GLY A 76 10.86 6.54 1.64
N ARG A 77 10.06 7.38 0.96
CA ARG A 77 10.43 8.77 0.64
C ARG A 77 9.81 9.78 1.61
N PHE A 78 10.28 9.77 2.85
CA PHE A 78 9.90 10.70 3.91
C PHE A 78 10.97 10.75 5.00
N THR A 79 10.94 11.80 5.82
CA THR A 79 11.81 11.95 7.00
C THR A 79 11.08 11.55 8.30
N LEU A 80 9.78 11.81 8.38
CA LEU A 80 8.93 11.42 9.52
C LEU A 80 7.54 11.02 9.02
N PHE A 81 6.98 9.95 9.59
CA PHE A 81 5.60 9.53 9.38
C PHE A 81 4.96 9.27 10.76
N LYS A 82 3.80 9.85 11.02
CA LYS A 82 3.11 9.77 12.33
C LYS A 82 1.61 9.66 12.13
N SER A 83 0.95 8.78 12.89
CA SER A 83 -0.51 8.82 13.09
C SER A 83 -0.89 10.08 13.86
N GLU A 84 -1.63 10.98 13.23
CA GLU A 84 -1.92 12.32 13.74
C GLU A 84 -3.20 12.38 14.57
N ASP A 85 -4.18 11.54 14.25
CA ASP A 85 -5.45 11.38 14.96
C ASP A 85 -5.32 10.58 16.27
N VAL A 86 -4.18 9.92 16.50
CA VAL A 86 -3.88 9.21 17.75
C VAL A 86 -3.29 10.16 18.79
N GLY A 87 -3.95 10.22 19.95
CA GLY A 87 -3.49 10.95 21.12
C GLY A 87 -4.51 11.96 21.63
N ARG A 88 -4.07 12.89 22.47
CA ARG A 88 -4.92 13.96 23.00
C ARG A 88 -4.58 15.27 22.31
N VAL A 89 -5.57 15.83 21.63
CA VAL A 89 -5.52 17.19 21.09
C VAL A 89 -6.14 18.14 22.12
N HIS A 90 -5.40 19.17 22.49
CA HIS A 90 -5.89 20.27 23.32
C HIS A 90 -5.83 21.54 22.49
N ALA A 91 -7.00 22.05 22.09
CA ALA A 91 -7.14 23.24 21.28
C ALA A 91 -8.22 24.15 21.87
N ALA A 92 -8.21 25.43 21.47
CA ALA A 92 -9.22 26.41 21.89
C ALA A 92 -10.63 26.01 21.42
N GLU A 93 -10.71 25.31 20.29
CA GLU A 93 -11.94 24.75 19.72
C GLU A 93 -11.76 23.25 19.49
N THR A 94 -12.88 22.54 19.28
CA THR A 94 -12.84 21.13 18.91
C THR A 94 -12.37 21.00 17.46
N LEU A 95 -11.13 20.55 17.28
CA LEU A 95 -10.54 20.31 15.97
C LEU A 95 -10.51 18.81 15.64
N ARG A 96 -10.68 18.48 14.35
CA ARG A 96 -10.55 17.11 13.84
C ARG A 96 -9.17 16.97 13.21
N ALA A 97 -8.29 16.21 13.84
CA ALA A 97 -7.01 15.84 13.27
C ALA A 97 -7.23 14.91 12.06
N PRO A 98 -6.50 15.11 10.96
CA PRO A 98 -6.36 14.12 9.90
C PRO A 98 -5.64 12.85 10.37
N ASP A 99 -5.74 11.77 9.60
CA ASP A 99 -5.19 10.46 9.99
C ASP A 99 -3.66 10.47 10.17
N PHE A 100 -2.92 11.14 9.29
CA PHE A 100 -1.45 11.12 9.32
C PHE A 100 -0.80 12.49 9.15
N ARG A 101 0.43 12.59 9.66
CA ARG A 101 1.37 13.67 9.37
C ARG A 101 2.64 13.09 8.76
N ILE A 102 3.07 13.67 7.65
CA ILE A 102 4.28 13.28 6.93
C ILE A 102 5.20 14.48 6.80
N VAL A 103 6.47 14.31 7.16
CA VAL A 103 7.54 15.25 6.79
C VAL A 103 8.27 14.64 5.61
N LEU A 104 8.25 15.33 4.47
CA LEU A 104 8.87 14.84 3.23
C LEU A 104 10.40 14.88 3.31
N ASP A 105 11.06 14.22 2.36
CA ASP A 105 12.52 14.20 2.24
C ASP A 105 13.10 15.56 1.82
N ASP A 106 12.29 16.40 1.17
CA ASP A 106 12.61 17.78 0.80
C ASP A 106 12.25 18.83 1.86
N GLY A 107 11.65 18.41 3.00
CA GLY A 107 11.38 19.26 4.17
C GLY A 107 9.92 19.67 4.41
N PRO A 108 9.11 20.03 3.39
CA PRO A 108 7.69 20.30 3.55
C PRO A 108 6.93 19.19 4.28
N GLN A 109 5.81 19.58 4.89
CA GLN A 109 4.98 18.67 5.67
C GLN A 109 3.60 18.58 5.06
N TRP A 110 2.96 17.42 5.21
CA TRP A 110 1.58 17.19 4.85
C TRP A 110 0.82 16.60 6.02
N LEU A 111 -0.43 17.04 6.17
CA LEU A 111 -1.44 16.34 6.92
C LEU A 111 -2.29 15.56 5.92
N ILE A 112 -2.42 14.25 6.12
CA ILE A 112 -3.11 13.35 5.20
C ILE A 112 -4.39 12.85 5.86
N GLU A 113 -5.50 13.06 5.18
CA GLU A 113 -6.75 12.34 5.43
C GLU A 113 -6.87 11.19 4.43
N VAL A 114 -7.06 9.97 4.91
CA VAL A 114 -7.22 8.76 4.11
C VAL A 114 -8.70 8.47 3.87
N LYS A 115 -9.02 8.10 2.63
CA LYS A 115 -10.36 7.73 2.21
C LYS A 115 -10.33 6.51 1.32
N ASN A 116 -11.31 5.64 1.51
CA ASN A 116 -11.62 4.55 0.60
C ASN A 116 -12.82 4.94 -0.25
N HIS A 117 -12.74 4.71 -1.55
CA HIS A 117 -13.86 4.89 -2.46
C HIS A 117 -14.08 3.66 -3.33
N ARG A 118 -15.34 3.30 -3.52
CA ARG A 118 -15.78 2.29 -4.49
C ARG A 118 -17.13 2.70 -5.07
N SER A 119 -17.20 2.70 -6.39
CA SER A 119 -18.47 2.68 -7.13
C SER A 119 -18.50 1.42 -8.00
N GLU A 120 -19.66 0.77 -8.12
CA GLU A 120 -19.80 -0.43 -8.96
C GLU A 120 -19.63 -0.12 -10.45
N ALA A 121 -19.99 1.10 -10.87
CA ALA A 121 -19.82 1.56 -12.23
C ALA A 121 -18.38 2.07 -12.44
N PRO A 122 -17.55 1.40 -13.27
CA PRO A 122 -16.14 1.78 -13.43
C PRO A 122 -15.93 3.21 -13.96
N SER A 123 -16.89 3.72 -14.74
CA SER A 123 -16.87 5.08 -15.30
C SER A 123 -17.38 6.18 -14.35
N LYS A 124 -17.89 5.83 -13.17
CA LYS A 124 -18.49 6.76 -12.20
C LYS A 124 -17.78 6.72 -10.85
N GLN A 125 -16.45 6.64 -10.86
CA GLN A 125 -15.65 6.75 -9.65
C GLN A 125 -15.53 8.22 -9.26
N GLU A 126 -16.30 8.63 -8.25
CA GLU A 126 -16.42 10.01 -7.80
C GLU A 126 -16.54 10.07 -6.28
N TYR A 127 -15.60 10.77 -5.66
CA TYR A 127 -15.56 10.94 -4.23
C TYR A 127 -16.12 12.32 -3.83
N GLU A 128 -17.03 12.33 -2.86
CA GLU A 128 -17.64 13.53 -2.32
C GLU A 128 -17.39 13.67 -0.82
N MET A 129 -17.26 14.92 -0.36
CA MET A 129 -17.07 15.26 1.05
C MET A 129 -17.90 16.49 1.40
N SER A 130 -18.63 16.42 2.52
CA SER A 130 -19.45 17.54 2.98
C SER A 130 -18.62 18.76 3.37
N ALA A 131 -19.18 19.95 3.19
CA ALA A 131 -18.54 21.22 3.58
C ALA A 131 -18.14 21.24 5.07
N LYS A 132 -19.01 20.74 5.95
CA LYS A 132 -18.73 20.66 7.39
C LYS A 132 -17.52 19.78 7.70
N TYR A 133 -17.42 18.62 7.04
CA TYR A 133 -16.32 17.70 7.27
C TYR A 133 -15.00 18.29 6.79
N LEU A 134 -14.97 18.80 5.55
CA LEU A 134 -13.78 19.42 4.98
C LEU A 134 -13.33 20.63 5.81
N ALA A 135 -14.26 21.50 6.21
CA ALA A 135 -13.95 22.64 7.07
C ALA A 135 -13.33 22.21 8.40
N SER A 136 -13.82 21.13 9.02
CA SER A 136 -13.26 20.64 10.28
C SER A 136 -11.81 20.15 10.18
N LEU A 137 -11.44 19.53 9.05
CA LEU A 137 -10.07 19.13 8.77
C LEU A 137 -9.19 20.35 8.42
N GLN A 138 -9.74 21.28 7.63
CA GLN A 138 -9.02 22.50 7.26
C GLN A 138 -8.70 23.36 8.48
N SER A 139 -9.63 23.53 9.42
CA SER A 139 -9.38 24.25 10.68
C SER A 139 -8.23 23.65 11.48
N TYR A 140 -8.09 22.32 11.50
CA TYR A 140 -6.93 21.67 12.13
C TYR A 140 -5.65 21.96 11.36
N ALA A 141 -5.67 21.81 10.03
CA ALA A 141 -4.53 22.08 9.18
C ALA A 141 -4.01 23.53 9.30
N ASP A 142 -4.92 24.49 9.37
CA ASP A 142 -4.62 25.91 9.57
C ASP A 142 -4.02 26.17 10.95
N ALA A 143 -4.56 25.54 12.00
CA ALA A 143 -4.03 25.66 13.36
C ALA A 143 -2.61 25.10 13.51
N VAL A 144 -2.28 24.05 12.75
CA VAL A 144 -0.93 23.44 12.71
C VAL A 144 0.00 24.16 11.72
N GLY A 145 -0.56 24.93 10.78
CA GLY A 145 0.19 25.59 9.71
C GLY A 145 0.77 24.62 8.68
N THR A 146 0.08 23.51 8.41
CA THR A 146 0.54 22.44 7.51
C THR A 146 -0.52 22.13 6.45
N PRO A 147 -0.17 22.03 5.15
CA PRO A 147 -1.13 21.70 4.09
C PRO A 147 -1.88 20.38 4.33
N LEU A 148 -3.19 20.41 4.12
CA LEU A 148 -4.05 19.23 4.07
C LEU A 148 -3.96 18.55 2.70
N LYS A 149 -3.89 17.22 2.68
CA LYS A 149 -4.00 16.38 1.49
C LYS A 149 -5.02 15.27 1.74
N LEU A 150 -5.63 14.80 0.66
CA LEU A 150 -6.50 13.63 0.66
C LEU A 150 -5.79 12.47 -0.03
N ALA A 151 -5.58 11.37 0.69
CA ALA A 151 -5.16 10.10 0.12
C ALA A 151 -6.40 9.24 -0.17
N ILE A 152 -6.80 9.15 -1.43
CA ILE A 152 -7.99 8.42 -1.87
C ILE A 152 -7.55 7.09 -2.48
N TYR A 153 -8.03 5.99 -1.90
CA TYR A 153 -7.92 4.65 -2.46
C TYR A 153 -9.13 4.34 -3.32
N TRP A 154 -8.91 4.22 -4.63
CA TRP A 154 -9.90 3.81 -5.61
C TRP A 154 -9.95 2.28 -5.65
N SER A 155 -10.67 1.69 -4.71
CA SER A 155 -10.59 0.24 -4.41
C SER A 155 -10.94 -0.66 -5.59
N LEU A 156 -11.85 -0.26 -6.48
CA LEU A 156 -12.15 -0.99 -7.71
C LEU A 156 -10.91 -1.18 -8.59
N TRP A 157 -10.05 -0.16 -8.63
CA TRP A 157 -8.84 -0.13 -9.44
C TRP A 157 -7.58 -0.42 -8.63
N ARG A 158 -7.66 -0.58 -7.31
CA ARG A 158 -6.49 -0.73 -6.42
C ARG A 158 -5.45 0.37 -6.61
N LEU A 159 -5.91 1.60 -6.82
CA LEU A 159 -5.06 2.76 -7.10
C LEU A 159 -5.15 3.80 -5.98
N TRP A 160 -4.04 4.47 -5.73
CA TRP A 160 -3.94 5.57 -4.79
C TRP A 160 -3.76 6.90 -5.52
N THR A 161 -4.45 7.93 -5.03
CA THR A 161 -4.17 9.33 -5.37
C THR A 161 -3.96 10.12 -4.11
N VAL A 162 -2.94 10.97 -4.08
CA VAL A 162 -2.76 11.99 -3.04
C VAL A 162 -2.99 13.34 -3.68
N VAL A 163 -4.00 14.06 -3.22
CA VAL A 163 -4.43 15.32 -3.84
C VAL A 163 -4.65 16.43 -2.83
N SER A 164 -4.47 17.65 -3.30
CA SER A 164 -4.83 18.88 -2.61
C SER A 164 -6.35 19.15 -2.69
N PRO A 165 -7.09 19.21 -1.57
CA PRO A 165 -8.54 19.38 -1.59
C PRO A 165 -8.99 20.73 -2.16
N GLU A 166 -8.14 21.76 -2.13
CA GLU A 166 -8.43 23.10 -2.65
C GLU A 166 -8.77 23.12 -4.14
N HIS A 167 -8.25 22.19 -4.93
CA HIS A 167 -8.52 22.10 -6.37
C HIS A 167 -9.92 21.57 -6.69
N PHE A 168 -10.62 21.01 -5.71
CA PHE A 168 -11.85 20.24 -5.90
C PHE A 168 -13.02 20.77 -5.07
N ARG A 169 -12.91 22.01 -4.58
CA ARG A 169 -13.97 22.64 -3.78
C ARG A 169 -15.19 22.94 -4.64
N THR A 170 -16.35 22.56 -4.14
CA THR A 170 -17.64 22.89 -4.74
C THR A 170 -18.13 24.25 -4.27
N GLU A 171 -19.08 24.85 -4.98
CA GLU A 171 -19.66 26.16 -4.62
C GLU A 171 -20.28 26.19 -3.21
N ASN A 172 -20.81 25.05 -2.74
CA ASN A 172 -21.36 24.91 -1.39
C ASN A 172 -20.30 24.69 -0.29
N GLY A 173 -19.00 24.77 -0.63
CA GLY A 173 -17.87 24.61 0.29
C GLY A 173 -17.50 23.15 0.60
N GLY A 174 -18.17 22.17 0.00
CA GLY A 174 -17.78 20.76 0.03
C GLY A 174 -16.63 20.46 -0.92
N LEU A 175 -16.45 19.17 -1.20
CA LEU A 175 -15.49 18.69 -2.21
C LEU A 175 -16.12 17.59 -3.05
N ARG A 176 -15.78 17.61 -4.34
CA ARG A 176 -16.14 16.59 -5.32
C ARG A 176 -14.97 16.38 -6.26
N VAL A 177 -14.53 15.13 -6.41
CA VAL A 177 -13.42 14.77 -7.29
C VAL A 177 -13.66 13.42 -7.94
N THR A 178 -13.54 13.37 -9.26
CA THR A 178 -13.53 12.11 -10.02
C THR A 178 -12.16 11.44 -9.95
N MET A 179 -12.09 10.14 -10.18
CA MET A 179 -10.80 9.43 -10.25
C MET A 179 -9.89 10.02 -11.32
N GLN A 180 -10.44 10.45 -12.45
CA GLN A 180 -9.67 11.04 -13.56
C GLN A 180 -9.01 12.36 -13.15
N GLU A 181 -9.79 13.25 -12.54
CA GLU A 181 -9.29 14.51 -11.98
C GLU A 181 -8.25 14.29 -10.88
N ALA A 182 -8.50 13.32 -9.99
CA ALA A 182 -7.56 12.97 -8.94
C ALA A 182 -6.23 12.44 -9.49
N MET A 183 -6.26 11.67 -10.59
CA MET A 183 -5.05 11.20 -11.27
C MET A 183 -4.26 12.36 -11.89
N LEU A 184 -4.94 13.33 -12.50
CA LEU A 184 -4.30 14.52 -13.07
C LEU A 184 -3.65 15.41 -12.02
N ALA A 185 -4.19 15.45 -10.80
CA ALA A 185 -3.67 16.21 -9.67
C ALA A 185 -2.81 15.38 -8.71
N ASN A 186 -2.45 14.14 -9.07
CA ASN A 186 -1.85 13.20 -8.14
C ASN A 186 -0.41 13.58 -7.76
N GLU A 187 -0.19 13.87 -6.49
CA GLU A 187 1.12 14.21 -5.92
C GLU A 187 1.83 12.99 -5.28
N PHE A 188 1.30 11.78 -5.44
CA PHE A 188 1.82 10.60 -4.73
C PHE A 188 3.28 10.26 -5.09
N GLY A 189 3.77 10.70 -6.26
CA GLY A 189 5.17 10.63 -6.65
C GLY A 189 6.14 11.30 -5.65
N ARG A 190 5.67 12.27 -4.85
CA ARG A 190 6.48 12.90 -3.78
C ARG A 190 6.71 11.97 -2.59
N LEU A 191 5.83 11.00 -2.37
CA LEU A 191 6.02 9.95 -1.36
C LEU A 191 6.79 8.73 -1.88
N GLY A 192 7.30 8.81 -3.11
CA GLY A 192 8.14 7.76 -3.70
C GLY A 192 7.41 6.84 -4.67
N GLU A 193 6.15 7.13 -5.01
CA GLU A 193 5.39 6.36 -6.00
C GLU A 193 6.13 6.30 -7.35
N LYS A 194 6.13 5.11 -7.97
CA LYS A 194 6.76 4.85 -9.26
C LYS A 194 5.87 3.97 -10.12
N LEU A 195 5.73 4.33 -11.39
CA LEU A 195 5.34 3.38 -12.41
C LEU A 195 6.56 2.51 -12.72
N ILE A 196 6.42 1.20 -12.60
CA ILE A 196 7.52 0.25 -12.81
C ILE A 196 7.32 -0.43 -14.16
N MET A 197 8.32 -0.33 -15.01
CA MET A 197 8.39 -1.05 -16.27
C MET A 197 9.63 -1.93 -16.31
N THR A 198 9.51 -3.10 -16.91
CA THR A 198 10.62 -4.00 -17.18
C THR A 198 10.43 -4.67 -18.54
N LYS A 199 11.39 -5.51 -18.93
CA LYS A 199 11.35 -6.22 -20.20
C LYS A 199 10.89 -7.66 -19.97
N PRO A 200 9.78 -8.10 -20.58
CA PRO A 200 9.29 -9.46 -20.40
C PRO A 200 10.21 -10.48 -21.08
N PRO A 201 10.15 -11.76 -20.67
CA PRO A 201 9.42 -12.27 -19.50
C PRO A 201 10.23 -12.16 -18.20
N LEU A 202 9.55 -12.22 -17.05
CA LEU A 202 10.16 -12.62 -15.78
C LEU A 202 9.85 -14.09 -15.54
N ARG A 203 10.85 -14.89 -15.12
CA ARG A 203 10.67 -16.33 -14.93
C ARG A 203 11.14 -16.78 -13.56
N LEU A 204 10.38 -17.68 -12.94
CA LEU A 204 10.79 -18.45 -11.77
C LEU A 204 10.95 -19.90 -12.17
N VAL A 205 12.16 -20.44 -12.05
CA VAL A 205 12.47 -21.84 -12.33
C VAL A 205 12.70 -22.56 -11.00
N LEU A 206 11.89 -23.58 -10.73
CA LEU A 206 12.03 -24.48 -9.60
C LEU A 206 12.59 -25.81 -10.11
N SER A 207 13.90 -26.01 -9.94
CA SER A 207 14.56 -27.23 -10.45
C SER A 207 14.49 -28.34 -9.41
N ALA A 208 14.29 -29.57 -9.87
CA ALA A 208 14.30 -30.76 -9.03
C ALA A 208 15.71 -31.06 -8.49
N ALA A 209 15.77 -31.54 -7.25
CA ALA A 209 16.99 -32.04 -6.65
C ALA A 209 17.39 -33.35 -7.34
N THR A 210 18.45 -33.30 -8.16
CA THR A 210 18.94 -34.43 -8.97
C THR A 210 19.40 -35.64 -8.17
N HIS A 211 19.63 -35.47 -6.86
CA HIS A 211 20.06 -36.53 -5.94
C HIS A 211 18.88 -37.18 -5.18
N LEU A 212 17.65 -36.76 -5.44
CA LEU A 212 16.42 -37.29 -4.83
C LEU A 212 15.48 -37.83 -5.91
N PRO A 213 14.53 -38.71 -5.56
CA PRO A 213 13.54 -39.21 -6.51
C PRO A 213 12.78 -38.07 -7.19
N ARG A 214 12.69 -38.15 -8.52
CA ARG A 214 11.94 -37.24 -9.39
C ARG A 214 11.30 -38.05 -10.50
N SER A 215 9.97 -38.09 -10.56
CA SER A 215 9.23 -38.88 -11.54
C SER A 215 7.87 -38.27 -11.83
N ILE A 216 7.33 -38.61 -12.99
CA ILE A 216 5.93 -38.38 -13.35
C ILE A 216 5.25 -39.74 -13.30
N ASP A 217 4.13 -39.86 -12.60
CA ASP A 217 3.34 -41.09 -12.58
C ASP A 217 2.45 -41.25 -13.82
N ASP A 218 1.74 -42.37 -13.91
CA ASP A 218 0.87 -42.71 -15.04
C ASP A 218 -0.36 -41.78 -15.14
N GLU A 219 -0.72 -41.08 -14.05
CA GLU A 219 -1.75 -40.04 -14.02
C GLU A 219 -1.22 -38.66 -14.46
N GLY A 220 0.09 -38.52 -14.69
CA GLY A 220 0.72 -37.27 -15.11
C GLY A 220 1.08 -36.33 -13.94
N LEU A 221 1.04 -36.82 -12.69
CA LEU A 221 1.45 -36.05 -11.52
C LEU A 221 2.96 -36.18 -11.30
N ALA A 222 3.63 -35.04 -11.18
CA ALA A 222 5.05 -34.98 -10.88
C ALA A 222 5.28 -34.93 -9.36
N SER A 223 6.09 -35.84 -8.83
CA SER A 223 6.58 -35.79 -7.45
C SER A 223 8.08 -35.55 -7.45
N PHE A 224 8.50 -34.45 -6.81
CA PHE A 224 9.90 -34.05 -6.75
C PHE A 224 10.16 -33.13 -5.56
N VAL A 225 11.41 -33.08 -5.12
CA VAL A 225 11.88 -32.11 -4.14
C VAL A 225 12.56 -30.96 -4.89
N VAL A 226 12.17 -29.72 -4.60
CA VAL A 226 12.82 -28.53 -5.18
C VAL A 226 14.24 -28.42 -4.64
N GLY A 227 15.24 -28.55 -5.53
CA GLY A 227 16.66 -28.40 -5.22
C GLY A 227 17.15 -26.96 -5.36
N SER A 228 16.54 -26.16 -6.24
CA SER A 228 16.86 -24.74 -6.40
C SER A 228 15.65 -23.93 -6.87
N ALA A 229 15.66 -22.64 -6.53
CA ALA A 229 14.71 -21.65 -7.03
C ALA A 229 15.50 -20.48 -7.63
N GLN A 230 15.38 -20.26 -8.93
CA GLN A 230 16.14 -19.28 -9.68
C GLN A 230 15.20 -18.31 -10.38
N PHE A 231 15.53 -17.02 -10.36
CA PHE A 231 14.77 -15.99 -11.05
C PHE A 231 15.55 -15.53 -12.29
N PHE A 232 14.83 -15.30 -13.38
CA PHE A 232 15.39 -14.82 -14.63
C PHE A 232 14.64 -13.57 -15.10
N SER A 233 15.38 -12.64 -15.70
CA SER A 233 14.82 -11.62 -16.58
C SER A 233 15.23 -11.96 -18.01
N ARG A 234 14.27 -12.33 -18.86
CA ARG A 234 14.54 -12.98 -20.16
C ARG A 234 15.46 -14.18 -19.95
N ASP A 235 16.62 -14.20 -20.61
CA ASP A 235 17.60 -15.29 -20.54
C ASP A 235 18.65 -15.10 -19.43
N ALA A 236 18.62 -13.97 -18.71
CA ALA A 236 19.62 -13.65 -17.70
C ALA A 236 19.18 -14.06 -16.30
N GLU A 237 19.94 -14.95 -15.66
CA GLU A 237 19.73 -15.30 -14.26
C GLU A 237 20.07 -14.12 -13.33
N LEU A 238 19.15 -13.85 -12.40
CA LEU A 238 19.25 -12.80 -11.39
C LEU A 238 19.93 -13.33 -10.12
N THR A 239 21.25 -13.20 -10.07
CA THR A 239 22.05 -13.63 -8.92
C THR A 239 22.25 -12.55 -7.86
N ASN A 240 22.08 -11.27 -8.21
CA ASN A 240 22.07 -10.17 -7.26
C ASN A 240 20.83 -10.25 -6.36
N ALA A 241 21.01 -10.16 -5.04
CA ALA A 241 19.92 -10.28 -4.08
C ALA A 241 18.81 -9.22 -4.25
N LYS A 242 19.17 -7.98 -4.63
CA LYS A 242 18.20 -6.91 -4.88
C LYS A 242 17.38 -7.19 -6.14
N ASP A 243 18.04 -7.50 -7.26
CA ASP A 243 17.39 -7.85 -8.52
C ASP A 243 16.44 -9.03 -8.33
N ARG A 244 16.90 -10.09 -7.66
CA ARG A 244 16.10 -11.28 -7.38
C ARG A 244 14.89 -10.95 -6.51
N LYS A 245 15.06 -10.16 -5.45
CA LYS A 245 13.97 -9.79 -4.55
C LYS A 245 12.92 -8.96 -5.27
N LEU A 246 13.34 -7.97 -6.07
CA LEU A 246 12.41 -7.16 -6.84
C LEU A 246 11.70 -8.00 -7.91
N ALA A 247 12.42 -8.83 -8.68
CA ALA A 247 11.79 -9.72 -9.66
C ALA A 247 10.79 -10.69 -9.02
N GLN A 248 11.07 -11.20 -7.82
CA GLN A 248 10.13 -12.00 -7.05
C GLN A 248 8.85 -11.23 -6.74
N VAL A 249 8.98 -10.00 -6.22
CA VAL A 249 7.84 -9.13 -5.90
C VAL A 249 7.02 -8.83 -7.15
N LEU A 250 7.69 -8.50 -8.25
CA LEU A 250 7.04 -8.19 -9.53
C LEU A 250 6.34 -9.41 -10.14
N LEU A 251 6.91 -10.61 -10.01
CA LEU A 251 6.30 -11.84 -10.52
C LEU A 251 5.03 -12.21 -9.75
N PHE A 252 5.03 -12.08 -8.41
CA PHE A 252 3.89 -12.49 -7.58
C PHE A 252 2.81 -11.42 -7.41
N TYR A 253 3.20 -10.14 -7.42
CA TYR A 253 2.30 -9.03 -7.08
C TYR A 253 2.18 -7.98 -8.19
N GLY A 254 2.94 -8.13 -9.28
CA GLY A 254 2.80 -7.33 -10.48
C GLY A 254 1.50 -7.60 -11.23
N GLU A 255 1.29 -6.83 -12.29
CA GLU A 255 0.06 -6.87 -13.09
C GLU A 255 0.13 -7.80 -14.29
N TRP A 256 1.28 -8.41 -14.53
CA TRP A 256 1.46 -9.37 -15.62
C TRP A 256 0.76 -10.69 -15.31
N GLU A 257 0.29 -11.34 -16.36
CA GLU A 257 -0.27 -12.68 -16.26
C GLU A 257 0.87 -13.67 -16.03
N VAL A 258 0.65 -14.61 -15.11
CA VAL A 258 1.63 -15.64 -14.76
C VAL A 258 1.15 -16.96 -15.31
N GLU A 259 1.85 -17.47 -16.32
CA GLU A 259 1.66 -18.81 -16.85
C GLU A 259 2.44 -19.82 -16.00
N GLY A 260 1.83 -20.99 -15.76
CA GLY A 260 2.46 -22.13 -15.10
C GLY A 260 1.64 -22.74 -13.97
N PRO A 261 2.15 -23.79 -13.33
CA PRO A 261 3.49 -24.37 -13.53
C PRO A 261 3.64 -25.08 -14.88
N ILE A 262 4.70 -24.77 -15.64
CA ILE A 262 5.07 -25.46 -16.89
C ILE A 262 6.17 -26.48 -16.57
N PRO A 263 5.95 -27.79 -16.75
CA PRO A 263 6.98 -28.79 -16.50
C PRO A 263 8.06 -28.78 -17.58
N PHE A 264 9.32 -29.03 -17.18
CA PHE A 264 10.41 -29.29 -18.12
C PHE A 264 11.17 -30.56 -17.73
N MET A 265 11.76 -31.22 -18.73
CA MET A 265 12.52 -32.45 -18.58
C MET A 265 14.03 -32.16 -18.58
N ASP A 266 14.76 -32.91 -17.77
CA ASP A 266 16.23 -32.97 -17.75
C ASP A 266 16.66 -34.33 -18.31
N GLY A 267 16.85 -34.38 -19.62
CA GLY A 267 16.97 -35.65 -20.35
C GLY A 267 15.65 -36.43 -20.33
N ASN A 268 15.69 -37.64 -19.74
CA ASN A 268 14.50 -38.50 -19.58
C ASN A 268 13.83 -38.37 -18.20
N GLU A 269 14.38 -37.55 -17.30
CA GLU A 269 13.86 -37.37 -15.95
C GLU A 269 13.17 -36.01 -15.81
N PHE A 270 12.32 -35.90 -14.79
CA PHE A 270 11.66 -34.64 -14.47
C PHE A 270 12.69 -33.59 -14.03
N GLY A 271 12.79 -32.49 -14.75
CA GLY A 271 13.75 -31.42 -14.50
C GLY A 271 13.25 -30.40 -13.48
N GLY A 272 11.95 -30.12 -13.48
CA GLY A 272 11.34 -29.11 -12.60
C GLY A 272 10.12 -28.44 -13.23
N VAL A 273 9.76 -27.29 -12.68
CA VAL A 273 8.69 -26.44 -13.21
C VAL A 273 9.16 -25.00 -13.39
N GLU A 274 8.53 -24.32 -14.33
CA GLU A 274 8.73 -22.90 -14.58
C GLU A 274 7.41 -22.13 -14.47
N PHE A 275 7.49 -20.91 -13.93
CA PHE A 275 6.44 -19.90 -13.98
C PHE A 275 6.94 -18.72 -14.80
N ILE A 276 6.11 -18.23 -15.72
CA ILE A 276 6.47 -17.17 -16.67
C ILE A 276 5.48 -16.02 -16.51
N ALA A 277 5.97 -14.88 -16.05
CA ALA A 277 5.18 -13.65 -16.01
C ALA A 277 5.43 -12.81 -17.27
N SER A 278 4.35 -12.49 -17.98
CA SER A 278 4.35 -11.70 -19.21
C SER A 278 3.13 -10.78 -19.27
N PRO A 279 3.22 -9.61 -19.95
CA PRO A 279 2.04 -8.79 -20.18
C PRO A 279 1.01 -9.57 -21.01
N ARG A 280 -0.27 -9.46 -20.64
CA ARG A 280 -1.37 -10.09 -21.40
C ARG A 280 -1.42 -9.62 -22.85
N GLU A 281 -1.17 -8.33 -23.06
CA GLU A 281 -1.05 -7.70 -24.37
C GLU A 281 0.16 -6.75 -24.34
N PRO A 282 1.11 -6.86 -25.29
CA PRO A 282 2.22 -5.92 -25.38
C PRO A 282 1.72 -4.51 -25.68
N THR A 283 2.06 -3.55 -24.82
CA THR A 283 1.69 -2.13 -24.95
C THR A 283 2.55 -1.43 -25.99
N CYS A 284 3.83 -1.81 -26.09
CA CYS A 284 4.81 -1.15 -26.96
C CYS A 284 5.74 -2.20 -27.62
N PRO A 285 5.24 -2.99 -28.59
CA PRO A 285 5.96 -4.13 -29.15
C PRO A 285 7.34 -3.76 -29.73
N ASP A 286 7.49 -2.53 -30.25
CA ASP A 286 8.74 -2.08 -30.86
C ASP A 286 9.82 -1.63 -29.85
N GLN A 287 9.43 -1.31 -28.60
CA GLN A 287 10.35 -0.79 -27.58
C GLN A 287 10.75 -1.87 -26.55
N GLY A 288 9.91 -2.89 -26.39
CA GLY A 288 10.13 -4.02 -25.49
C GLY A 288 10.09 -3.68 -24.00
N TRP A 289 9.62 -2.48 -23.63
CA TRP A 289 9.37 -2.07 -22.26
C TRP A 289 7.89 -2.17 -21.97
N GLU A 290 7.55 -2.84 -20.88
CA GLU A 290 6.16 -3.13 -20.53
C GLU A 290 5.93 -2.77 -19.06
N GLY A 291 4.80 -2.11 -18.80
CA GLY A 291 4.39 -1.75 -17.44
C GLY A 291 3.98 -2.99 -16.66
N ILE A 292 4.55 -3.18 -15.48
CA ILE A 292 4.22 -4.29 -14.57
C ILE A 292 3.45 -3.80 -13.33
N GLY A 293 3.16 -2.50 -13.26
CA GLY A 293 2.30 -1.87 -12.27
C GLY A 293 2.91 -0.64 -11.61
N THR A 294 2.17 -0.04 -10.69
CA THR A 294 2.69 1.01 -9.79
C THR A 294 3.13 0.41 -8.45
N ALA A 295 4.13 1.01 -7.81
CA ALA A 295 4.69 0.50 -6.55
C ALA A 295 3.60 0.31 -5.48
N SER A 296 2.70 1.29 -5.31
CA SER A 296 1.60 1.17 -4.35
C SER A 296 0.56 0.12 -4.71
N ARG A 297 0.29 -0.13 -6.00
CA ARG A 297 -0.69 -1.15 -6.42
C ARG A 297 -0.12 -2.56 -6.21
N ILE A 298 1.16 -2.75 -6.54
CA ILE A 298 1.90 -3.98 -6.24
C ILE A 298 1.88 -4.23 -4.72
N PHE A 299 2.17 -3.21 -3.92
CA PHE A 299 2.09 -3.33 -2.46
C PHE A 299 0.67 -3.62 -1.96
N SER A 300 -0.36 -2.97 -2.53
CA SER A 300 -1.76 -3.17 -2.13
C SER A 300 -2.21 -4.62 -2.35
N SER A 301 -1.73 -5.28 -3.41
CA SER A 301 -1.94 -6.72 -3.65
C SER A 301 -1.29 -7.57 -2.56
N PHE A 302 -0.02 -7.33 -2.24
CA PHE A 302 0.66 -8.02 -1.14
C PHE A 302 -0.01 -7.81 0.22
N PHE A 303 -0.46 -6.59 0.50
CA PHE A 303 -1.17 -6.27 1.72
C PHE A 303 -2.52 -7.00 1.78
N ALA A 304 -3.22 -7.15 0.65
CA ALA A 304 -4.46 -7.91 0.58
C ALA A 304 -4.29 -9.37 0.98
N ASP A 305 -3.24 -10.05 0.51
CA ASP A 305 -2.94 -11.45 0.86
C ASP A 305 -2.78 -11.67 2.38
N GLN A 306 -2.37 -10.64 3.13
CA GLN A 306 -2.17 -10.74 4.58
C GLN A 306 -3.43 -10.39 5.38
N THR A 307 -4.37 -9.66 4.77
CA THR A 307 -5.43 -8.97 5.50
C THR A 307 -6.83 -9.32 5.04
N VAL A 308 -6.98 -10.02 3.92
CA VAL A 308 -8.26 -10.38 3.33
C VAL A 308 -8.28 -11.86 2.95
N GLU A 309 -9.37 -12.54 3.30
CA GLU A 309 -9.70 -13.88 2.83
C GLU A 309 -11.09 -13.85 2.20
N GLY A 310 -11.16 -14.09 0.89
CA GLY A 310 -12.37 -13.85 0.11
C GLY A 310 -12.79 -12.36 0.18
N ASP A 311 -13.98 -12.09 0.69
CA ASP A 311 -14.48 -10.73 0.92
C ASP A 311 -14.34 -10.27 2.40
N GLN A 312 -13.72 -11.08 3.25
CA GLN A 312 -13.62 -10.82 4.69
C GLN A 312 -12.27 -10.23 5.08
N VAL A 313 -12.28 -9.18 5.90
CA VAL A 313 -11.07 -8.66 6.55
C VAL A 313 -10.71 -9.56 7.73
N ILE A 314 -9.56 -10.23 7.65
CA ILE A 314 -9.05 -11.13 8.69
C ILE A 314 -7.99 -10.48 9.58
N GLN A 315 -7.41 -9.36 9.12
CA GLN A 315 -6.37 -8.62 9.83
C GLN A 315 -6.41 -7.15 9.41
N LEU A 316 -6.13 -6.22 10.34
CA LEU A 316 -6.03 -4.79 10.04
C LEU A 316 -4.61 -4.38 9.64
N ASP A 317 -3.60 -4.97 10.28
CA ASP A 317 -2.20 -4.64 10.09
C ASP A 317 -1.50 -5.61 9.13
N GLY A 318 -0.80 -5.06 8.15
CA GLY A 318 0.13 -5.80 7.30
C GLY A 318 1.57 -5.38 7.55
N VAL A 319 2.52 -6.23 7.18
CA VAL A 319 3.95 -5.93 7.30
C VAL A 319 4.35 -4.95 6.20
N ALA A 320 4.87 -3.77 6.58
CA ALA A 320 5.52 -2.87 5.64
C ALA A 320 6.79 -3.50 5.05
N ALA A 321 7.09 -3.18 3.79
CA ALA A 321 8.21 -3.74 3.04
C ALA A 321 9.12 -2.63 2.46
N PRO A 322 9.80 -1.83 3.33
CA PRO A 322 10.67 -0.72 2.90
C PRO A 322 11.81 -1.17 1.99
N ASP A 323 12.25 -2.41 2.12
CA ASP A 323 13.29 -3.05 1.32
C ASP A 323 12.86 -3.36 -0.12
N TRP A 324 11.59 -3.18 -0.48
CA TRP A 324 11.10 -3.43 -1.84
C TRP A 324 11.24 -2.21 -2.75
N PHE A 325 10.70 -1.05 -2.35
CA PHE A 325 10.58 0.11 -3.23
C PHE A 325 11.50 1.27 -2.86
N ALA A 326 11.85 1.45 -1.58
CA ALA A 326 12.82 2.49 -1.19
C ALA A 326 14.18 2.38 -1.94
N PRO A 327 14.72 1.17 -2.21
CA PRO A 327 15.94 1.03 -3.00
C PRO A 327 15.85 1.55 -4.44
N LEU A 328 14.65 1.70 -5.02
CA LEU A 328 14.48 2.17 -6.40
C LEU A 328 15.03 3.59 -6.62
N ALA A 329 15.10 4.41 -5.57
CA ALA A 329 15.69 5.74 -5.64
C ALA A 329 17.22 5.73 -5.89
N SER A 330 17.89 4.63 -5.57
CA SER A 330 19.35 4.46 -5.70
C SER A 330 19.71 3.20 -6.49
N TRP A 331 18.82 2.76 -7.37
CA TRP A 331 19.00 1.53 -8.13
C TRP A 331 20.20 1.62 -9.08
N ASP A 332 20.98 0.55 -9.17
CA ASP A 332 22.09 0.46 -10.13
C ASP A 332 21.57 0.02 -11.51
N PHE A 333 20.97 0.96 -12.24
CA PHE A 333 20.41 0.70 -13.56
C PHE A 333 21.41 0.21 -14.60
N LYS A 334 22.72 0.45 -14.39
CA LYS A 334 23.75 0.07 -15.37
C LYS A 334 24.19 -1.38 -15.19
N ASN A 335 24.35 -1.83 -13.96
CA ASN A 335 24.88 -3.17 -13.68
C ASN A 335 23.81 -4.19 -13.27
N SER A 336 22.56 -3.76 -13.08
CA SER A 336 21.43 -4.66 -12.79
C SER A 336 21.11 -5.53 -14.00
N LYS A 337 20.91 -6.84 -13.76
CA LYS A 337 20.43 -7.78 -14.78
C LYS A 337 18.91 -7.74 -14.94
N LEU A 338 18.23 -7.07 -14.02
CA LEU A 338 16.81 -6.74 -14.11
C LEU A 338 16.69 -5.34 -14.73
N PRO A 339 16.40 -5.23 -16.05
CA PRO A 339 16.25 -3.92 -16.66
C PRO A 339 15.00 -3.25 -16.10
N LEU A 340 15.14 -2.03 -15.61
CA LEU A 340 14.04 -1.24 -15.09
C LEU A 340 13.97 0.10 -15.82
N LEU A 341 12.75 0.52 -16.10
CA LEU A 341 12.42 1.88 -16.48
C LEU A 341 11.35 2.37 -15.49
N LEU A 342 11.66 3.46 -14.79
CA LEU A 342 10.79 4.00 -13.75
C LEU A 342 10.14 5.30 -14.23
N GLY A 343 8.81 5.32 -14.25
CA GLY A 343 8.03 6.52 -14.48
C GLY A 343 7.69 7.23 -13.17
N VAL A 344 7.66 8.56 -13.20
CA VAL A 344 7.16 9.38 -12.10
C VAL A 344 5.97 10.18 -12.61
N VAL A 345 4.79 9.91 -12.05
CA VAL A 345 3.61 10.72 -12.33
C VAL A 345 3.75 12.04 -11.58
N GLN A 346 3.58 13.15 -12.29
CA GLN A 346 3.58 14.49 -11.75
C GLN A 346 2.20 15.11 -12.02
N PRO A 347 1.69 15.96 -11.12
CA PRO A 347 0.43 16.65 -11.35
C PRO A 347 0.55 17.57 -12.57
N SER A 348 -0.53 17.66 -13.35
CA SER A 348 -0.61 18.54 -14.52
C SER A 348 -0.51 20.02 -14.11
N PRO A 349 0.30 20.85 -14.80
CA PRO A 349 0.41 22.29 -14.49
C PRO A 349 -0.88 23.10 -14.70
N ALA A 350 -1.84 22.56 -15.45
CA ALA A 350 -3.05 23.25 -15.93
C ALA A 350 -4.11 23.54 -14.85
N GLY A 351 -3.80 23.38 -13.56
CA GLY A 351 -4.63 23.88 -12.44
C GLY A 351 -4.44 25.37 -12.15
N ARG A 352 -3.61 26.09 -12.92
CA ARG A 352 -3.48 27.56 -12.85
C ARG A 352 -4.17 28.21 -14.05
N SER A 353 -5.41 28.64 -13.82
CA SER A 353 -6.16 29.67 -14.56
C SER A 353 -6.25 29.53 -16.09
N ASP A 354 -7.34 28.93 -16.56
CA ASP A 354 -7.92 29.20 -17.90
C ASP A 354 -8.99 30.31 -17.84
N GLU A 355 -8.84 31.25 -16.89
CA GLU A 355 -9.51 32.55 -16.90
C GLU A 355 -8.52 33.61 -17.38
N GLY A 356 -8.27 33.64 -18.68
CA GLY A 356 -7.29 34.60 -19.22
C GLY A 356 -7.20 34.71 -20.73
N GLN A 357 -8.13 34.17 -21.52
CA GLN A 357 -8.20 34.44 -22.96
C GLN A 357 -9.67 34.53 -23.43
N ARG A 358 -10.38 35.53 -22.92
CA ARG A 358 -11.51 36.15 -23.63
C ARG A 358 -11.43 37.66 -23.45
N GLY A 359 -10.76 38.31 -24.38
CA GLY A 359 -10.70 39.76 -24.45
C GLY A 359 -9.49 40.22 -25.24
N GLU A 360 -9.66 40.32 -26.55
CA GLU A 360 -9.20 41.42 -27.42
C GLU A 360 -9.06 40.91 -28.86
N GLY A 361 -9.81 41.54 -29.76
CA GLY A 361 -9.86 41.21 -31.18
C GLY A 361 -11.14 41.76 -31.78
N GLY A 362 -11.18 43.08 -31.98
CA GLY A 362 -12.25 43.77 -32.71
C GLY A 362 -12.18 43.59 -34.21
#